data_AF-A0A931RP58-F1
#
_entry.id   AF-A0A931RP58-F1
#
_cell.length_a   1.000
_cell.length_b   1.000
_cell.length_c   1.000
_cell.angle_alpha   90.00
_cell.angle_beta   90.00
_cell.angle_gamma   90.00
#
_symmetry.space_group_name_H-M   'P 1'
#
loop_
_entity.id
_entity.type
_entity.pdbx_description
1 polymer ?
#
loop_
_entity_poly.entity_id
_entity_poly.type
_entity_poly.pdbx_seq_one_letter_code
_entity_poly.pdbx_strand_id
1 'polypeptide(L)'
;MVNFNLDNLSFAEQETLRKNLLAGIPQDIADPKALLEWEKRTAIAVVYTRTAFAYRLLQTLRGLLAGSGTFSAPYVPVLTWLYYAAFLSLTKQDLAHFAREADVGLILADENYGDIITKLKSRLLLESLDERDGFREGVFNALHENETILTKQFSFSGKFGTISAWLKEYDSALGQSPVENYQLNEFVSKHKLSVLEKNIAQRFFNFYEFVKTSSYDARGFEEDIFFTDPGGRHYLLADGQQIDLGAVSKLAPATFSARTETEGGQPAALPLYADIASRSQKMLISISGNAKTLFETALRHIEAQDASNTLASLLLLAQLRQLDNLVEDPRFAKLVIDDLKKAGRDDNIAGIRMNPGAPQYLARLLKVILEDRLGLSREDALAFGSRLSKILVMEGEKYQTIIKNSKWNV
;
A
#
# COMPACT_ATOMS: atom_id res chain seq x y z
N MET A 1 -8.36 -20.16 11.40
CA MET A 1 -7.99 -18.84 10.84
C MET A 1 -7.75 -17.93 12.02
N VAL A 2 -6.60 -17.27 12.08
CA VAL A 2 -6.47 -16.08 12.93
C VAL A 2 -7.36 -15.04 12.29
N ASN A 3 -8.58 -14.91 12.83
CA ASN A 3 -9.42 -13.79 12.50
C ASN A 3 -8.73 -12.60 13.16
N PHE A 4 -8.31 -11.58 12.39
CA PHE A 4 -7.83 -10.30 12.93
C PHE A 4 -8.99 -9.54 13.54
N ASN A 5 -9.66 -10.20 14.48
CA ASN A 5 -10.80 -9.61 15.11
C ASN A 5 -10.29 -8.71 16.23
N LEU A 6 -10.08 -7.44 15.88
CA LEU A 6 -9.86 -6.39 16.86
C LEU A 6 -10.99 -6.34 17.90
N ASP A 7 -12.14 -6.99 17.67
CA ASP A 7 -13.18 -7.19 18.68
C ASP A 7 -12.66 -7.90 19.94
N ASN A 8 -11.57 -8.66 19.86
CA ASN A 8 -10.93 -9.28 21.01
C ASN A 8 -10.02 -8.32 21.82
N LEU A 9 -9.90 -7.06 21.39
CA LEU A 9 -9.14 -6.01 22.05
C LEU A 9 -10.07 -4.88 22.44
N SER A 10 -10.15 -4.58 23.74
CA SER A 10 -10.77 -3.33 24.18
C SER A 10 -10.01 -2.13 23.61
N PHE A 11 -10.70 -1.00 23.40
CA PHE A 11 -10.06 0.24 22.93
C PHE A 11 -8.84 0.64 23.78
N ALA A 12 -8.93 0.43 25.11
CA ALA A 12 -7.83 0.70 26.02
C ALA A 12 -6.61 -0.22 25.79
N GLU A 13 -6.82 -1.52 25.53
CA GLU A 13 -5.75 -2.44 25.17
C GLU A 13 -5.14 -2.07 23.81
N GLN A 14 -5.95 -1.72 22.82
CA GLN A 14 -5.46 -1.27 21.52
C GLN A 14 -4.56 -0.03 21.66
N GLU A 15 -5.00 0.99 22.40
CA GLU A 15 -4.20 2.19 22.65
C GLU A 15 -2.90 1.90 23.41
N THR A 16 -2.94 0.98 24.36
CA THR A 16 -1.76 0.57 25.13
C THR A 16 -0.74 -0.13 24.24
N LEU A 17 -1.16 -1.13 23.48
CA LEU A 17 -0.31 -1.87 22.55
C LEU A 17 0.17 -0.98 21.39
N ARG A 18 -0.67 -0.06 20.91
CA ARG A 18 -0.31 0.93 19.89
C ARG A 18 0.85 1.80 20.35
N LYS A 19 0.83 2.28 21.60
CA LYS A 19 1.91 3.09 22.18
C LYS A 19 3.19 2.29 22.40
N ASN A 20 3.08 1.07 22.92
CA ASN A 20 4.26 0.24 23.20
C ASN A 20 4.02 -1.25 22.89
N LEU A 21 4.26 -1.62 21.63
CA LEU A 21 3.98 -2.95 21.13
C LEU A 21 4.89 -4.05 21.72
N LEU A 22 6.03 -3.67 22.31
CA LEU A 22 7.01 -4.61 22.86
C LEU A 22 6.93 -4.76 24.39
N ALA A 23 6.15 -3.92 25.08
CA ALA A 23 6.03 -3.99 26.53
C ALA A 23 5.32 -5.27 26.96
N GLY A 24 5.93 -6.03 27.86
CA GLY A 24 5.31 -7.23 28.46
C GLY A 24 5.10 -8.38 27.48
N ILE A 25 5.98 -8.55 26.49
CA ILE A 25 5.94 -9.72 25.60
C ILE A 25 6.06 -11.00 26.45
N PRO A 26 5.13 -11.96 26.31
CA PRO A 26 5.23 -13.25 26.98
C PRO A 26 6.54 -13.95 26.62
N GLN A 27 7.32 -14.33 27.64
CA GLN A 27 8.58 -15.06 27.45
C GLN A 27 8.39 -16.57 27.47
N ASP A 28 7.38 -17.05 28.18
CA ASP A 28 7.00 -18.46 28.21
C ASP A 28 5.96 -18.76 27.14
N ILE A 29 6.40 -19.32 26.01
CA ILE A 29 5.53 -19.70 24.89
C ILE A 29 4.62 -20.89 25.21
N ALA A 30 4.87 -21.62 26.30
CA ALA A 30 4.04 -22.72 26.76
C ALA A 30 2.83 -22.24 27.58
N ASP A 31 2.82 -20.99 28.06
CA ASP A 31 1.65 -20.41 28.72
C ASP A 31 0.47 -20.34 27.72
N PRO A 32 -0.69 -20.94 28.03
CA PRO A 32 -1.88 -20.87 27.18
C PRO A 32 -2.31 -19.44 26.82
N LYS A 33 -2.00 -18.45 27.66
CA LYS A 33 -2.32 -17.04 27.42
C LYS A 33 -1.31 -16.35 26.50
N ALA A 34 -0.10 -16.90 26.35
CA ALA A 34 0.94 -16.29 25.54
C ALA A 34 0.52 -16.18 24.07
N LEU A 35 -0.09 -17.23 23.51
CA LEU A 35 -0.55 -17.23 22.12
C LEU A 35 -1.52 -16.07 21.84
N LEU A 36 -2.54 -15.90 22.69
CA LEU A 36 -3.51 -14.83 22.55
C LEU A 36 -2.85 -13.44 22.59
N GLU A 37 -1.89 -13.24 23.49
CA GLU A 37 -1.15 -11.97 23.57
C GLU A 37 -0.27 -11.72 22.33
N TRP A 38 0.30 -12.77 21.75
CA TRP A 38 1.02 -12.69 20.47
C TRP A 38 0.09 -12.38 19.29
N GLU A 39 -1.09 -12.99 19.23
CA GLU A 39 -2.12 -12.69 18.24
C GLU A 39 -2.56 -11.21 18.31
N LYS A 40 -2.86 -10.72 19.51
CA LYS A 40 -3.21 -9.31 19.77
C LYS A 40 -2.15 -8.34 19.25
N ARG A 41 -0.88 -8.58 19.57
CA ARG A 41 0.24 -7.73 19.12
C ARG A 41 0.44 -7.79 17.62
N THR A 42 0.27 -8.96 17.03
CA THR A 42 0.35 -9.15 15.57
C THR A 42 -0.76 -8.38 14.86
N ALA A 43 -1.98 -8.39 15.40
CA ALA A 43 -3.07 -7.59 14.87
C ALA A 43 -2.75 -6.09 14.88
N ILE A 44 -2.25 -5.56 16.00
CA ILE A 44 -1.83 -4.15 16.07
C ILE A 44 -0.66 -3.86 15.11
N ALA A 45 0.28 -4.78 14.93
CA ALA A 45 1.38 -4.62 13.98
C ALA A 45 0.89 -4.49 12.53
N VAL A 46 -0.05 -5.35 12.12
CA VAL A 46 -0.64 -5.39 10.78
C VAL A 46 -1.49 -4.13 10.53
N VAL A 47 -2.47 -3.86 11.40
CA VAL A 47 -3.45 -2.78 11.24
C VAL A 47 -2.78 -1.41 11.20
N TYR A 48 -1.83 -1.16 12.10
CA TYR A 48 -1.15 0.14 12.21
C TYR A 48 0.16 0.21 11.43
N THR A 49 0.46 -0.77 10.55
CA THR A 49 1.66 -0.83 9.70
C THR A 49 2.96 -0.53 10.47
N ARG A 50 3.13 -1.17 11.64
CA ARG A 50 4.26 -0.92 12.55
C ARG A 50 5.47 -1.77 12.16
N THR A 51 5.97 -1.65 10.93
CA THR A 51 6.93 -2.59 10.32
C THR A 51 8.19 -2.86 11.16
N ALA A 52 8.84 -1.82 11.69
CA ALA A 52 10.03 -2.02 12.54
C ALA A 52 9.72 -2.78 13.85
N PHE A 53 8.54 -2.56 14.44
CA PHE A 53 8.11 -3.29 15.63
C PHE A 53 7.68 -4.72 15.29
N ALA A 54 6.99 -4.92 14.16
CA ALA A 54 6.64 -6.23 13.64
C ALA A 54 7.89 -7.09 13.43
N TYR A 55 8.96 -6.51 12.87
CA TYR A 55 10.24 -7.20 12.70
C TYR A 55 10.87 -7.58 14.03
N ARG A 56 10.86 -6.69 15.04
CA ARG A 56 11.36 -7.02 16.38
C ARG A 56 10.56 -8.14 17.03
N LEU A 57 9.22 -8.08 16.96
CA LEU A 57 8.33 -9.14 17.43
C LEU A 57 8.63 -10.47 16.74
N LEU A 58 8.81 -10.46 15.42
CA LEU A 58 9.18 -11.64 14.63
C LEU A 58 10.49 -12.25 15.13
N GLN A 59 11.54 -11.45 15.28
CA GLN A 59 12.84 -11.93 15.76
C GLN A 59 12.76 -12.48 17.19
N THR A 60 12.02 -11.80 18.08
CA THR A 60 11.79 -12.29 19.44
C THR A 60 11.06 -13.62 19.45
N LEU A 61 9.94 -13.75 18.71
CA LEU A 61 9.17 -15.00 18.66
C LEU A 61 9.97 -16.15 18.06
N ARG A 62 10.72 -15.89 16.98
CA ARG A 62 11.63 -16.90 16.38
C ARG A 62 12.69 -17.35 17.39
N GLY A 63 13.29 -16.41 18.14
CA GLY A 63 14.27 -16.73 19.18
C GLY A 63 13.69 -17.61 20.29
N LEU A 64 12.48 -17.32 20.75
CA LEU A 64 11.79 -18.12 21.76
C LEU A 64 11.44 -19.53 21.23
N LEU A 65 10.99 -19.64 19.97
CA LEU A 65 10.63 -20.91 19.35
C LEU A 65 11.85 -21.76 18.93
N ALA A 66 13.00 -21.13 18.66
CA ALA A 66 14.23 -21.87 18.33
C ALA A 66 14.70 -22.75 19.50
N GLY A 67 14.42 -22.33 20.74
CA GLY A 67 14.74 -23.09 21.96
C GLY A 67 13.82 -24.29 22.22
N SER A 68 12.64 -24.35 21.59
CA SER A 68 11.64 -25.42 21.84
C SER A 68 11.75 -26.64 20.93
N GLY A 69 12.75 -26.71 20.05
CA GLY A 69 13.06 -27.88 19.22
C GLY A 69 12.12 -28.13 18.04
N THR A 70 10.96 -27.47 17.98
CA THR A 70 10.06 -27.39 16.81
C THR A 70 9.25 -26.10 16.87
N PHE A 71 8.88 -25.54 15.70
CA PHE A 71 7.82 -24.54 15.62
C PHE A 71 6.55 -25.16 16.20
N SER A 72 6.03 -24.58 17.29
CA SER A 72 4.73 -25.03 17.77
C SER A 72 3.68 -24.59 16.75
N ALA A 73 2.97 -25.57 16.18
CA ALA A 73 1.92 -25.36 15.19
C ALA A 73 0.94 -24.20 15.52
N PRO A 74 0.59 -23.92 16.80
CA PRO A 74 -0.28 -22.79 17.13
C PRO A 74 0.26 -21.41 16.74
N TYR A 75 1.58 -21.22 16.66
CA TYR A 75 2.19 -19.91 16.38
C TYR A 75 2.49 -19.67 14.88
N VAL A 76 2.26 -20.67 14.01
CA VAL A 76 2.46 -20.52 12.56
C VAL A 76 1.68 -19.33 11.97
N PRO A 77 0.39 -19.12 12.32
CA PRO A 77 -0.34 -17.95 11.85
C PRO A 77 0.27 -16.62 12.34
N VAL A 78 0.68 -16.56 13.61
CA VAL A 78 1.31 -15.36 14.19
C VAL A 78 2.60 -15.01 13.44
N LEU A 79 3.47 -16.00 13.22
CA LEU A 79 4.71 -15.81 12.47
C LEU A 79 4.46 -15.35 11.03
N THR A 80 3.52 -16.00 10.34
CA THR A 80 3.12 -15.66 8.97
C THR A 80 2.74 -14.18 8.86
N TRP A 81 1.91 -13.70 9.78
CA TRP A 81 1.45 -12.31 9.78
C TRP A 81 2.49 -11.32 10.29
N LEU A 82 3.38 -11.72 11.20
CA LEU A 82 4.51 -10.88 11.58
C LEU A 82 5.50 -10.70 10.43
N TYR A 83 5.80 -11.74 9.65
CA TYR A 83 6.55 -11.59 8.40
C TYR A 83 5.86 -10.62 7.45
N TYR A 84 4.55 -10.82 7.23
CA TYR A 84 3.75 -9.93 6.38
C TYR A 84 3.83 -8.45 6.82
N ALA A 85 3.65 -8.17 8.12
CA ALA A 85 3.72 -6.82 8.68
C ALA A 85 5.14 -6.24 8.64
N ALA A 86 6.15 -7.10 8.77
CA ALA A 86 7.56 -6.73 8.78
C ALA A 86 8.18 -6.58 7.38
N PHE A 87 7.41 -6.76 6.30
CA PHE A 87 7.93 -6.89 4.92
C PHE A 87 9.04 -5.90 4.56
N LEU A 88 8.83 -4.60 4.82
CA LEU A 88 9.79 -3.53 4.47
C LEU A 88 11.13 -3.63 5.23
N SER A 89 11.16 -4.35 6.35
CA SER A 89 12.35 -4.56 7.17
C SER A 89 13.00 -5.94 6.94
N LEU A 90 12.42 -6.80 6.10
CA LEU A 90 12.96 -8.13 5.86
C LEU A 90 14.20 -8.06 4.96
N THR A 91 15.20 -8.85 5.33
CA THR A 91 16.36 -9.13 4.47
C THR A 91 15.97 -10.03 3.31
N LYS A 92 16.82 -10.14 2.28
CA LYS A 92 16.63 -11.12 1.19
C LYS A 92 16.46 -12.55 1.72
N GLN A 93 17.25 -12.92 2.74
CA GLN A 93 17.16 -14.25 3.36
C GLN A 93 15.84 -14.44 4.12
N ASP A 94 15.38 -13.42 4.85
CA ASP A 94 14.11 -13.50 5.57
C ASP A 94 12.91 -13.60 4.60
N LEU A 95 12.94 -12.91 3.47
CA LEU A 95 11.90 -12.99 2.44
C LEU A 95 11.85 -14.38 1.80
N ALA A 96 13.00 -14.95 1.45
CA ALA A 96 13.06 -16.32 0.94
C ALA A 96 12.56 -17.32 2.01
N HIS A 97 12.93 -17.14 3.27
CA HIS A 97 12.43 -17.99 4.34
C HIS A 97 10.91 -17.85 4.54
N PHE A 98 10.37 -16.63 4.51
CA PHE A 98 8.93 -16.39 4.53
C PHE A 98 8.23 -17.10 3.36
N ALA A 99 8.73 -16.95 2.14
CA ALA A 99 8.17 -17.58 0.95
C ALA A 99 8.19 -19.12 1.02
N ARG A 100 9.21 -19.70 1.66
CA ARG A 100 9.36 -21.15 1.86
C ARG A 100 8.45 -21.72 2.96
N GLU A 101 8.34 -21.03 4.09
CA GLU A 101 7.77 -21.61 5.31
C GLU A 101 6.40 -21.06 5.70
N ALA A 102 6.03 -19.87 5.21
CA ALA A 102 4.80 -19.22 5.65
C ALA A 102 3.56 -19.81 4.98
N ASP A 103 2.47 -19.84 5.75
CA ASP A 103 1.14 -20.14 5.23
C ASP A 103 0.56 -18.91 4.54
N VAL A 104 1.07 -18.60 3.34
CA VAL A 104 0.59 -17.44 2.56
C VAL A 104 -0.90 -17.55 2.23
N GLY A 105 -1.49 -18.76 2.29
CA GLY A 105 -2.93 -18.95 2.18
C GLY A 105 -3.72 -18.18 3.25
N LEU A 106 -3.18 -18.03 4.46
CA LEU A 106 -3.78 -17.20 5.52
C LEU A 106 -3.84 -15.72 5.14
N ILE A 107 -2.80 -15.20 4.51
CA ILE A 107 -2.74 -13.80 4.07
C ILE A 107 -3.69 -13.60 2.89
N LEU A 108 -3.65 -14.51 1.92
CA LEU A 108 -4.45 -14.45 0.69
C LEU A 108 -5.94 -14.69 0.94
N ALA A 109 -6.33 -15.27 2.07
CA ALA A 109 -7.73 -15.39 2.47
C ALA A 109 -8.29 -14.09 3.05
N ASP A 110 -7.44 -13.16 3.51
CA ASP A 110 -7.86 -11.87 4.09
C ASP A 110 -7.96 -10.81 3.00
N GLU A 111 -9.17 -10.33 2.72
CA GLU A 111 -9.43 -9.31 1.70
C GLU A 111 -9.10 -7.88 2.18
N ASN A 112 -9.08 -7.65 3.49
CA ASN A 112 -8.89 -6.32 4.06
C ASN A 112 -7.41 -5.95 4.14
N TYR A 113 -6.58 -6.91 4.53
CA TYR A 113 -5.16 -6.69 4.81
C TYR A 113 -4.23 -7.48 3.91
N GLY A 114 -4.69 -8.52 3.21
CA GLY A 114 -3.84 -9.51 2.55
C GLY A 114 -3.19 -9.16 1.20
N ASP A 115 -2.80 -7.90 0.97
CA ASP A 115 -2.20 -7.46 -0.29
C ASP A 115 -0.67 -7.69 -0.31
N ILE A 116 -0.27 -8.95 -0.50
CA ILE A 116 1.13 -9.38 -0.54
C ILE A 116 1.92 -8.81 -1.72
N ILE A 117 1.26 -8.56 -2.86
CA ILE A 117 1.90 -7.94 -4.03
C ILE A 117 2.34 -6.53 -3.68
N THR A 118 1.45 -5.73 -3.11
CA THR A 118 1.78 -4.36 -2.68
C THR A 118 2.89 -4.34 -1.63
N LYS A 119 2.91 -5.29 -0.68
CA LYS A 119 4.03 -5.41 0.28
C LYS A 119 5.36 -5.71 -0.39
N LEU A 120 5.39 -6.63 -1.34
CA LEU A 120 6.63 -6.96 -2.06
C LEU A 120 7.07 -5.79 -2.96
N LYS A 121 6.15 -5.14 -3.69
CA LYS A 121 6.44 -3.91 -4.46
C LYS A 121 7.15 -2.86 -3.58
N SER A 122 6.53 -2.49 -2.46
CA SER A 122 7.09 -1.49 -1.56
C SER A 122 8.46 -1.89 -0.99
N ARG A 123 8.72 -3.19 -0.83
CA ARG A 123 10.04 -3.68 -0.41
C ARG A 123 11.07 -3.58 -1.54
N LEU A 124 10.70 -3.93 -2.78
CA LEU A 124 11.58 -3.82 -3.95
C LEU A 124 11.94 -2.36 -4.26
N LEU A 125 11.03 -1.42 -3.99
CA LEU A 125 11.30 0.03 -4.11
C LEU A 125 12.43 0.55 -3.21
N LEU A 126 12.78 -0.18 -2.15
CA LEU A 126 13.91 0.16 -1.28
C LEU A 126 15.26 -0.31 -1.85
N GLU A 127 15.24 -1.15 -2.88
CA GLU A 127 16.42 -1.72 -3.52
C GLU A 127 16.73 -0.98 -4.82
N SER A 128 18.00 -1.06 -5.22
CA SER A 128 18.43 -0.63 -6.55
C SER A 128 17.79 -1.51 -7.63
N LEU A 129 17.55 -0.96 -8.83
CA LEU A 129 16.84 -1.66 -9.91
C LEU A 129 17.52 -2.99 -10.30
N ASP A 130 18.85 -3.03 -10.26
CA ASP A 130 19.67 -4.22 -10.53
C ASP A 130 19.60 -5.29 -9.43
N GLU A 131 19.28 -4.93 -8.20
CA GLU A 131 19.12 -5.88 -7.09
C GLU A 131 17.71 -6.49 -6.99
N ARG A 132 16.68 -5.79 -7.51
CA ARG A 132 15.26 -6.20 -7.38
C ARG A 132 14.99 -7.60 -7.92
N ASP A 133 15.52 -7.92 -9.10
CA ASP A 133 15.31 -9.23 -9.71
C ASP A 133 15.97 -10.35 -8.90
N GLY A 134 17.07 -10.05 -8.21
CA GLY A 134 17.68 -10.99 -7.26
C GLY A 134 16.79 -11.28 -6.05
N PHE A 135 16.01 -10.31 -5.57
CA PHE A 135 15.01 -10.53 -4.50
C PHE A 135 13.85 -11.39 -5.01
N ARG A 136 13.33 -11.06 -6.19
CA ARG A 136 12.24 -11.80 -6.86
C ARG A 136 12.61 -13.26 -7.09
N GLU A 137 13.80 -13.53 -7.60
CA GLU A 137 14.32 -14.89 -7.81
C GLU A 137 14.40 -15.68 -6.49
N GLY A 138 14.84 -15.03 -5.41
CA GLY A 138 14.88 -15.64 -4.08
C GLY A 138 13.49 -16.08 -3.59
N VAL A 139 12.47 -15.23 -3.79
CA VAL A 139 11.07 -15.56 -3.47
C VAL A 139 10.54 -16.65 -4.40
N PHE A 140 10.79 -16.55 -5.71
CA PHE A 140 10.37 -17.51 -6.72
C PHE A 140 10.84 -18.94 -6.40
N ASN A 141 12.14 -19.10 -6.14
CA ASN A 141 12.74 -20.39 -5.82
C ASN A 141 12.21 -20.93 -4.49
N ALA A 142 12.06 -20.08 -3.49
CA ALA A 142 11.55 -20.48 -2.17
C ALA A 142 10.08 -20.95 -2.20
N LEU A 143 9.22 -20.32 -3.02
CA LEU A 143 7.83 -20.77 -3.17
C LEU A 143 7.73 -22.20 -3.71
N HIS A 144 8.65 -22.62 -4.59
CA HIS A 144 8.69 -24.00 -5.12
C HIS A 144 9.06 -25.05 -4.07
N GLU A 145 9.61 -24.62 -2.93
CA GLU A 145 9.96 -25.47 -1.79
C GLU A 145 8.89 -25.44 -0.69
N ASN A 146 7.84 -24.63 -0.84
CA ASN A 146 6.82 -24.43 0.19
C ASN A 146 5.79 -25.58 0.20
N GLU A 147 5.83 -26.39 1.26
CA GLU A 147 4.94 -27.55 1.46
C GLU A 147 3.66 -27.21 2.25
N THR A 148 3.37 -25.93 2.48
CA THR A 148 2.14 -25.50 3.15
C THR A 148 0.93 -25.68 2.24
N ILE A 149 -0.19 -26.13 2.81
CA ILE A 149 -1.44 -26.39 2.09
C ILE A 149 -2.10 -25.07 1.69
N LEU A 150 -2.18 -24.79 0.39
CA LEU A 150 -2.90 -23.63 -0.15
C LEU A 150 -4.40 -23.89 -0.23
N THR A 151 -4.79 -25.08 -0.71
CA THR A 151 -6.19 -25.50 -0.87
C THR A 151 -6.36 -26.95 -0.47
N LYS A 152 -7.49 -27.30 0.15
CA LYS A 152 -7.74 -28.66 0.66
C LYS A 152 -8.29 -29.60 -0.40
N GLN A 153 -9.00 -29.07 -1.40
CA GLN A 153 -9.70 -29.86 -2.42
C GLN A 153 -8.83 -30.27 -3.61
N PHE A 154 -7.64 -29.67 -3.76
CA PHE A 154 -6.70 -29.98 -4.83
C PHE A 154 -5.73 -31.09 -4.43
N SER A 155 -5.37 -31.93 -5.40
CA SER A 155 -4.25 -32.87 -5.29
C SER A 155 -3.53 -32.99 -6.62
N PHE A 156 -2.21 -33.13 -6.56
CA PHE A 156 -1.35 -33.32 -7.73
C PHE A 156 -0.28 -34.38 -7.43
N SER A 157 -0.15 -35.36 -8.31
CA SER A 157 0.75 -36.51 -8.14
C SER A 157 0.66 -37.18 -6.75
N GLY A 158 -0.54 -37.25 -6.17
CA GLY A 158 -0.79 -37.87 -4.86
C GLY A 158 -0.42 -37.00 -3.64
N LYS A 159 0.09 -35.78 -3.83
CA LYS A 159 0.25 -34.79 -2.75
C LYS A 159 -1.02 -33.97 -2.58
N PHE A 160 -1.32 -33.58 -1.32
CA PHE A 160 -2.31 -32.55 -1.01
C PHE A 160 -1.94 -31.23 -1.68
N GLY A 161 -2.91 -30.33 -1.84
CA GLY A 161 -2.74 -29.06 -2.56
C GLY A 161 -1.84 -28.04 -1.87
N THR A 162 -0.57 -28.40 -1.70
CA THR A 162 0.50 -27.53 -1.24
C THR A 162 0.84 -26.48 -2.28
N ILE A 163 1.49 -25.41 -1.84
CA ILE A 163 2.00 -24.36 -2.73
C ILE A 163 2.95 -24.95 -3.79
N SER A 164 3.92 -25.76 -3.37
CA SER A 164 4.85 -26.44 -4.28
C SER A 164 4.16 -27.36 -5.28
N ALA A 165 3.08 -28.05 -4.87
CA ALA A 165 2.30 -28.92 -5.76
C ALA A 165 1.48 -28.10 -6.78
N TRP A 166 0.88 -26.99 -6.35
CA TRP A 166 0.17 -26.06 -7.23
C TRP A 166 1.09 -25.45 -8.29
N LEU A 167 2.28 -25.01 -7.88
CA LEU A 167 3.25 -24.43 -8.79
C LEU A 167 3.77 -25.45 -9.81
N LYS A 168 4.00 -26.70 -9.40
CA LYS A 168 4.40 -27.77 -10.34
C LYS A 168 3.34 -28.03 -11.41
N GLU A 169 2.08 -28.18 -11.02
CA GLU A 169 0.97 -28.34 -11.97
C GLU A 169 0.85 -27.10 -12.89
N TYR A 170 0.91 -25.90 -12.31
CA TYR A 170 0.83 -24.64 -13.05
C TYR A 170 1.94 -24.49 -14.10
N ASP A 171 3.20 -24.62 -13.68
CA ASP A 171 4.36 -24.52 -14.55
C ASP A 171 4.35 -25.62 -15.64
N SER A 172 3.87 -26.82 -15.31
CA SER A 172 3.73 -27.90 -16.31
C SER A 172 2.64 -27.62 -17.34
N ALA A 173 1.59 -26.90 -16.96
CA ALA A 173 0.45 -26.60 -17.82
C ALA A 173 0.69 -25.37 -18.70
N LEU A 174 1.31 -24.32 -18.15
CA LEU A 174 1.44 -23.01 -18.81
C LEU A 174 2.89 -22.58 -19.08
N GLY A 175 3.87 -23.29 -18.52
CA GLY A 175 5.29 -22.92 -18.59
C GLY A 175 5.70 -21.86 -17.57
N GLN A 176 6.99 -21.52 -17.58
CA GLN A 176 7.59 -20.56 -16.64
C GLN A 176 7.62 -19.11 -17.15
N SER A 177 7.24 -18.87 -18.40
CA SER A 177 7.11 -17.51 -18.94
C SER A 177 5.90 -16.79 -18.33
N PRO A 178 5.88 -15.44 -18.29
CA PRO A 178 4.70 -14.69 -17.88
C PRO A 178 3.48 -15.07 -18.72
N VAL A 179 2.32 -15.26 -18.08
CA VAL A 179 1.08 -15.64 -18.77
C VAL A 179 0.04 -14.54 -18.72
N GLU A 180 -0.89 -14.56 -19.67
CA GLU A 180 -2.00 -13.60 -19.70
C GLU A 180 -3.10 -13.99 -18.69
N ASN A 181 -3.82 -13.00 -18.18
CA ASN A 181 -4.86 -13.19 -17.15
C ASN A 181 -5.94 -14.20 -17.54
N TYR A 182 -6.30 -14.30 -18.83
CA TYR A 182 -7.31 -15.26 -19.27
C TYR A 182 -6.84 -16.71 -19.13
N GLN A 183 -5.55 -16.99 -19.36
CA GLN A 183 -4.96 -18.33 -19.24
C GLN A 183 -4.91 -18.76 -17.76
N LEU A 184 -4.55 -17.82 -16.88
CA LEU A 184 -4.58 -18.03 -15.43
C LEU A 184 -6.01 -18.33 -14.96
N ASN A 185 -6.99 -17.52 -15.39
CA ASN A 185 -8.40 -17.72 -15.03
C ASN A 185 -8.93 -19.08 -15.52
N GLU A 186 -8.56 -19.50 -16.73
CA GLU A 186 -8.88 -20.81 -17.28
C GLU A 186 -8.26 -21.93 -16.43
N PHE A 187 -6.98 -21.79 -16.08
CA PHE A 187 -6.26 -22.74 -15.23
C PHE A 187 -6.90 -22.90 -13.84
N VAL A 188 -7.28 -21.81 -13.17
CA VAL A 188 -7.94 -21.89 -11.85
C VAL A 188 -9.35 -22.50 -12.01
N SER A 189 -10.06 -22.14 -13.07
CA SER A 189 -11.43 -22.60 -13.32
C SER A 189 -11.55 -24.09 -13.65
N LYS A 190 -10.50 -24.71 -14.22
CA LYS A 190 -10.47 -26.16 -14.52
C LYS A 190 -10.53 -27.03 -13.25
N HIS A 191 -10.16 -26.47 -12.10
CA HIS A 191 -10.14 -27.18 -10.83
C HIS A 191 -11.46 -27.02 -10.05
N LYS A 192 -11.93 -28.13 -9.47
CA LYS A 192 -13.10 -28.17 -8.60
C LYS A 192 -12.74 -27.64 -7.22
N LEU A 193 -12.77 -26.33 -7.07
CA LEU A 193 -12.50 -25.61 -5.83
C LEU A 193 -13.75 -24.89 -5.33
N SER A 194 -13.85 -24.71 -4.01
CA SER A 194 -14.84 -23.80 -3.40
C SER A 194 -14.61 -22.34 -3.84
N VAL A 195 -15.62 -21.48 -3.68
CA VAL A 195 -15.51 -20.05 -4.05
C VAL A 195 -14.33 -19.37 -3.35
N LEU A 196 -14.18 -19.61 -2.04
CA LEU A 196 -13.08 -19.08 -1.25
C LEU A 196 -11.72 -19.62 -1.73
N GLU A 197 -11.60 -20.93 -1.97
CA GLU A 197 -10.35 -21.51 -2.47
C GLU A 197 -10.00 -21.01 -3.88
N LYS A 198 -10.99 -20.76 -4.75
CA LYS A 198 -10.75 -20.13 -6.05
C LYS A 198 -10.19 -18.72 -5.89
N ASN A 199 -10.74 -17.92 -4.97
CA ASN A 199 -10.23 -16.58 -4.69
C ASN A 199 -8.79 -16.63 -4.17
N ILE A 200 -8.49 -17.52 -3.21
CA ILE A 200 -7.14 -17.71 -2.67
C ILE A 200 -6.18 -18.15 -3.77
N ALA A 201 -6.54 -19.15 -4.59
CA ALA A 201 -5.71 -19.64 -5.69
C ALA A 201 -5.47 -18.54 -6.73
N GLN A 202 -6.50 -17.77 -7.10
CA GLN A 202 -6.37 -16.64 -8.02
C GLN A 202 -5.38 -15.59 -7.49
N ARG A 203 -5.53 -15.17 -6.24
CA ARG A 203 -4.63 -14.19 -5.61
C ARG A 203 -3.21 -14.74 -5.48
N PHE A 204 -3.06 -16.03 -5.19
CA PHE A 204 -1.77 -16.72 -5.15
C PHE A 204 -1.08 -16.69 -6.52
N PHE A 205 -1.77 -17.08 -7.60
CA PHE A 205 -1.18 -17.09 -8.93
C PHE A 205 -0.89 -15.68 -9.45
N ASN A 206 -1.72 -14.69 -9.13
CA ASN A 206 -1.40 -13.29 -9.43
C ASN A 206 -0.11 -12.85 -8.72
N PHE A 207 0.09 -13.26 -7.46
CA PHE A 207 1.34 -12.99 -6.73
C PHE A 207 2.53 -13.73 -7.35
N TYR A 208 2.36 -14.99 -7.75
CA TYR A 208 3.41 -15.77 -8.42
C TYR A 208 3.81 -15.16 -9.77
N GLU A 209 2.86 -14.76 -10.61
CA GLU A 209 3.12 -14.06 -11.88
C GLU A 209 3.82 -12.71 -11.64
N PHE A 210 3.39 -11.98 -10.61
CA PHE A 210 4.09 -10.76 -10.21
C PHE A 210 5.56 -11.07 -9.90
N VAL A 211 5.85 -12.04 -9.03
CA VAL A 211 7.22 -12.43 -8.65
C VAL A 211 8.06 -12.83 -9.86
N LYS A 212 7.51 -13.60 -10.79
CA LYS A 212 8.16 -14.01 -12.05
C LYS A 212 8.56 -12.86 -12.96
N THR A 213 7.81 -11.77 -12.92
CA THR A 213 7.97 -10.67 -13.88
C THR A 213 9.17 -9.80 -13.46
N SER A 214 10.12 -9.65 -14.38
CA SER A 214 11.32 -8.81 -14.16
C SER A 214 10.92 -7.37 -13.90
N SER A 215 11.66 -6.71 -13.02
CA SER A 215 11.53 -5.28 -12.74
C SER A 215 11.89 -4.44 -13.97
N TYR A 216 12.57 -5.00 -14.98
CA TYR A 216 12.84 -4.31 -16.26
C TYR A 216 11.69 -4.42 -17.27
N ASP A 217 10.70 -5.30 -17.04
CA ASP A 217 9.47 -5.37 -17.82
C ASP A 217 8.50 -4.30 -17.32
N ALA A 218 7.84 -3.59 -18.24
CA ALA A 218 6.84 -2.57 -17.90
C ALA A 218 5.76 -3.07 -16.92
N ARG A 219 5.40 -4.36 -16.98
CA ARG A 219 4.42 -5.01 -16.09
C ARG A 219 4.96 -5.35 -14.71
N GLY A 220 6.28 -5.56 -14.61
CA GLY A 220 6.96 -5.88 -13.36
C GLY A 220 7.50 -4.66 -12.64
N PHE A 221 7.61 -3.53 -13.34
CA PHE A 221 8.13 -2.28 -12.80
C PHE A 221 7.25 -1.76 -11.66
N GLU A 222 7.86 -1.52 -10.50
CA GLU A 222 7.16 -1.22 -9.25
C GLU A 222 6.85 0.27 -9.07
N GLU A 223 7.46 1.13 -9.88
CA GLU A 223 7.27 2.58 -9.81
C GLU A 223 6.33 3.05 -10.92
N ASP A 224 5.67 4.16 -10.64
CA ASP A 224 4.89 4.89 -11.64
C ASP A 224 5.82 5.65 -12.59
N ILE A 225 5.92 5.25 -13.87
CA ILE A 225 6.70 6.00 -14.87
C ILE A 225 5.81 7.03 -15.52
N PHE A 226 6.19 8.30 -15.41
CA PHE A 226 5.60 9.37 -16.22
C PHE A 226 6.45 9.66 -17.43
N PHE A 227 5.82 9.71 -18.59
CA PHE A 227 6.48 10.13 -19.82
C PHE A 227 5.56 10.98 -20.67
N THR A 228 6.17 11.82 -21.51
CA THR A 228 5.45 12.68 -22.45
C THR A 228 5.77 12.20 -23.84
N ASP A 229 4.75 11.96 -24.66
CA ASP A 229 4.99 11.61 -26.06
C ASP A 229 5.48 12.84 -26.86
N PRO A 230 5.99 12.65 -28.08
CA PRO A 230 6.37 13.77 -28.95
C PRO A 230 5.20 14.74 -29.28
N GLY A 231 3.95 14.30 -29.09
CA GLY A 231 2.75 15.11 -29.27
C GLY A 231 2.39 15.99 -28.07
N GLY A 232 3.13 15.90 -26.95
CA GLY A 232 2.84 16.64 -25.72
C GLY A 232 1.75 16.02 -24.84
N ARG A 233 1.37 14.76 -25.09
CA ARG A 233 0.45 14.01 -24.23
C ARG A 233 1.22 13.34 -23.12
N HIS A 234 0.66 13.38 -21.92
CA HIS A 234 1.26 12.75 -20.75
C HIS A 234 0.65 11.37 -20.52
N TYR A 235 1.53 10.44 -20.19
CA TYR A 235 1.17 9.08 -19.85
C TYR A 235 1.73 8.74 -18.48
N LEU A 236 0.97 7.95 -17.73
CA LEU A 236 1.41 7.27 -16.52
C LEU A 236 1.44 5.77 -16.82
N LEU A 237 2.59 5.15 -16.72
CA LEU A 237 2.71 3.71 -16.64
C LEU A 237 2.59 3.32 -15.17
N ALA A 238 1.44 2.76 -14.79
CA ALA A 238 1.19 2.23 -13.45
C ALA A 238 0.72 0.78 -13.61
N ASP A 239 1.30 -0.14 -12.82
CA ASP A 239 0.94 -1.56 -12.84
C ASP A 239 0.93 -2.21 -14.24
N GLY A 240 1.92 -1.84 -15.08
CA GLY A 240 2.00 -2.32 -16.46
C GLY A 240 0.98 -1.74 -17.43
N GLN A 241 0.14 -0.80 -16.99
CA GLN A 241 -0.85 -0.14 -17.83
C GLN A 241 -0.43 1.29 -18.14
N GLN A 242 -0.44 1.62 -19.43
CA GLN A 242 -0.30 3.00 -19.89
C GLN A 242 -1.64 3.72 -19.75
N ILE A 243 -1.72 4.64 -18.80
CA ILE A 243 -2.88 5.48 -18.53
C ILE A 243 -2.65 6.82 -19.23
N ASP A 244 -3.49 7.15 -20.21
CA ASP A 244 -3.51 8.48 -20.83
C ASP A 244 -4.02 9.53 -19.83
N LEU A 245 -3.20 10.56 -19.61
CA LEU A 245 -3.51 11.68 -18.72
C LEU A 245 -3.97 12.92 -19.50
N GLY A 246 -3.95 12.88 -20.83
CA GLY A 246 -4.27 13.98 -21.72
C GLY A 246 -3.07 14.84 -22.09
N ALA A 247 -3.29 15.79 -23.00
CA ALA A 247 -2.32 16.84 -23.28
C ALA A 247 -2.36 17.88 -22.14
N VAL A 248 -1.20 18.34 -21.68
CA VAL A 248 -1.15 19.63 -20.99
C VAL A 248 -1.45 20.67 -22.06
N SER A 249 -2.54 21.43 -21.89
CA SER A 249 -2.77 22.65 -22.67
C SER A 249 -1.46 23.43 -22.64
N LYS A 250 -0.87 23.64 -23.83
CA LYS A 250 0.41 24.34 -23.99
C LYS A 250 0.35 25.67 -23.25
N LEU A 251 0.81 25.72 -22.01
CA LEU A 251 1.23 26.96 -21.38
C LEU A 251 2.46 27.39 -22.17
N ALA A 252 2.30 28.49 -22.90
CA ALA A 252 3.37 29.12 -23.67
C ALA A 252 4.64 29.23 -22.81
N PRO A 253 5.84 29.10 -23.40
CA PRO A 253 7.08 29.22 -22.66
C PRO A 253 7.15 30.64 -22.06
N ALA A 254 6.91 30.76 -20.76
CA ALA A 254 7.11 32.00 -20.05
C ALA A 254 8.62 32.23 -19.96
N THR A 255 9.13 33.06 -20.86
CA THR A 255 10.42 33.73 -20.73
C THR A 255 10.56 34.29 -19.32
N PHE A 256 11.52 33.74 -18.57
CA PHE A 256 11.95 34.27 -17.29
C PHE A 256 12.29 35.76 -17.45
N SER A 257 11.39 36.62 -16.98
CA SER A 257 11.70 38.01 -16.70
C SER A 257 11.55 38.19 -15.20
N ALA A 258 12.68 38.46 -14.54
CA ALA A 258 12.67 38.94 -13.17
C ALA A 258 11.80 40.20 -13.09
N ARG A 259 10.72 40.15 -12.32
CA ARG A 259 10.09 41.38 -11.83
C ARG A 259 9.35 41.20 -10.53
N THR A 260 9.60 42.21 -9.72
CA THR A 260 9.08 42.58 -8.41
C THR A 260 7.57 42.80 -8.39
N GLU A 261 6.98 42.36 -7.29
CA GLU A 261 5.72 42.73 -6.61
C GLU A 261 4.72 43.65 -7.35
N THR A 262 3.47 43.18 -7.48
CA THR A 262 2.25 43.98 -7.25
C THR A 262 1.09 43.07 -6.84
N GLU A 263 0.31 43.52 -5.87
CA GLU A 263 -0.91 42.89 -5.34
C GLU A 263 -1.93 42.57 -6.45
N GLY A 264 -2.29 41.30 -6.54
CA GLY A 264 -2.99 40.71 -7.68
C GLY A 264 -2.30 39.40 -8.08
N GLY A 265 -2.08 38.52 -7.09
CA GLY A 265 -1.19 37.37 -7.20
C GLY A 265 -1.58 36.47 -8.36
N GLN A 266 -0.70 36.35 -9.35
CA GLN A 266 -0.79 35.26 -10.31
C GLN A 266 -0.73 33.94 -9.55
N PRO A 267 -1.59 32.96 -9.88
CA PRO A 267 -1.57 31.66 -9.22
C PRO A 267 -0.18 31.04 -9.33
N ALA A 268 0.24 30.36 -8.27
CA ALA A 268 1.50 29.62 -8.27
C ALA A 268 1.45 28.55 -9.37
N ALA A 269 2.49 28.50 -10.19
CA ALA A 269 2.59 27.48 -11.23
C ALA A 269 2.74 26.09 -10.59
N LEU A 270 2.03 25.10 -11.14
CA LEU A 270 2.19 23.70 -10.72
C LEU A 270 3.64 23.25 -10.95
N PRO A 271 4.34 22.76 -9.91
CA PRO A 271 5.66 22.15 -10.08
C PRO A 271 5.63 21.01 -11.10
N LEU A 272 6.75 20.80 -11.80
CA LEU A 272 6.86 19.70 -12.74
C LEU A 272 6.66 18.38 -12.00
N TYR A 273 5.83 17.52 -12.58
CA TYR A 273 5.47 16.28 -11.90
C TYR A 273 6.65 15.33 -11.69
N ALA A 274 7.62 15.31 -12.60
CA ALA A 274 8.84 14.51 -12.43
C ALA A 274 9.60 14.89 -11.14
N ASP A 275 9.61 16.19 -10.80
CA ASP A 275 10.22 16.66 -9.55
C ASP A 275 9.40 16.24 -8.33
N ILE A 276 8.07 16.27 -8.44
CA ILE A 276 7.16 15.80 -7.40
C ILE A 276 7.39 14.31 -7.11
N ALA A 277 7.50 13.48 -8.16
CA ALA A 277 7.75 12.05 -8.04
C ALA A 277 9.16 11.73 -7.49
N SER A 278 10.20 12.42 -7.95
CA SER A 278 11.55 12.24 -7.40
C SER A 278 11.61 12.60 -5.92
N ARG A 279 10.90 13.66 -5.51
CA ARG A 279 10.79 14.06 -4.10
C ARG A 279 9.99 13.06 -3.28
N SER A 280 8.93 12.47 -3.83
CA SER A 280 8.13 11.45 -3.12
C SER A 280 8.98 10.21 -2.83
N GLN A 281 9.80 9.76 -3.78
CA GLN A 281 10.73 8.63 -3.57
C GLN A 281 11.78 8.93 -2.49
N LYS A 282 12.44 10.09 -2.56
CA LYS A 282 13.39 10.53 -1.52
C LYS A 282 12.73 10.59 -0.14
N MET A 283 11.47 11.04 -0.10
CA MET A 283 10.68 11.10 1.12
C MET A 283 10.36 9.70 1.64
N LEU A 284 9.98 8.75 0.79
CA LEU A 284 9.73 7.35 1.19
C LEU A 284 10.92 6.74 1.92
N ILE A 285 12.13 6.95 1.39
CA ILE A 285 13.38 6.48 2.00
C ILE A 285 13.58 7.13 3.38
N SER A 286 13.42 8.46 3.48
CA SER A 286 13.69 9.21 4.71
C SER A 286 12.68 8.91 5.83
N ILE A 287 11.42 8.63 5.49
CA ILE A 287 10.38 8.29 6.48
C ILE A 287 10.39 6.81 6.88
N SER A 288 11.12 5.95 6.15
CA SER A 288 11.19 4.49 6.38
C SER A 288 9.81 3.82 6.52
N GLY A 289 8.85 4.25 5.70
CA GLY A 289 7.47 3.73 5.71
C GLY A 289 6.60 4.13 6.90
N ASN A 290 7.02 5.05 7.78
CA ASN A 290 6.20 5.50 8.91
C ASN A 290 5.14 6.53 8.49
N ALA A 291 3.88 6.10 8.37
CA ALA A 291 2.75 6.95 7.99
C ALA A 291 2.59 8.20 8.89
N LYS A 292 2.82 8.08 10.20
CA LYS A 292 2.70 9.24 11.12
C LYS A 292 3.75 10.31 10.80
N THR A 293 4.99 9.89 10.55
CA THR A 293 6.07 10.80 10.15
C THR A 293 5.77 11.45 8.81
N LEU A 294 5.15 10.71 7.88
CA LEU A 294 4.68 11.28 6.61
C LEU A 294 3.58 12.32 6.80
N PHE A 295 2.62 12.10 7.71
CA PHE A 295 1.56 13.07 8.00
C PHE A 295 2.12 14.35 8.60
N GLU A 296 3.05 14.23 9.57
CA GLU A 296 3.74 15.37 10.17
C GLU A 296 4.59 16.13 9.14
N THR A 297 5.22 15.41 8.21
CA THR A 297 6.00 15.99 7.11
C THR A 297 5.09 16.74 6.13
N ALA A 298 3.99 16.12 5.73
CA ALA A 298 2.99 16.73 4.86
C ALA A 298 2.42 18.02 5.46
N LEU A 299 2.03 17.99 6.74
CA LEU A 299 1.50 19.16 7.44
C LEU A 299 2.53 20.30 7.48
N ARG A 300 3.79 20.00 7.81
CA ARG A 300 4.87 20.99 7.83
C ARG A 300 5.07 21.65 6.47
N HIS A 301 5.03 20.87 5.38
CA HIS A 301 5.17 21.43 4.04
C HIS A 301 3.95 22.27 3.64
N ILE A 302 2.74 21.86 4.02
CA ILE A 302 1.51 22.64 3.80
C ILE A 302 1.57 23.98 4.54
N GLU A 303 1.99 23.97 5.80
CA GLU A 303 2.15 25.19 6.61
C GLU A 303 3.23 26.12 6.07
N ALA A 304 4.32 25.55 5.55
CA ALA A 304 5.39 26.28 4.88
C ALA A 304 5.05 26.72 3.45
N GLN A 305 3.86 26.35 2.93
CA GLN A 305 3.44 26.59 1.54
C GLN A 305 4.45 26.08 0.50
N ASP A 306 5.15 24.99 0.82
CA ASP A 306 6.14 24.37 -0.06
C ASP A 306 5.43 23.44 -1.06
N ALA A 307 5.01 24.01 -2.20
CA ALA A 307 4.23 23.28 -3.19
C ALA A 307 4.90 21.98 -3.65
N SER A 308 6.21 21.98 -3.91
CA SER A 308 6.89 20.78 -4.41
C SER A 308 6.87 19.64 -3.38
N ASN A 309 7.18 19.94 -2.13
CA ASN A 309 7.22 18.90 -1.10
C ASN A 309 5.81 18.53 -0.59
N THR A 310 4.86 19.46 -0.55
CA THR A 310 3.45 19.13 -0.25
C THR A 310 2.87 18.18 -1.28
N LEU A 311 3.02 18.48 -2.57
CA LEU A 311 2.52 17.61 -3.63
C LEU A 311 3.20 16.24 -3.60
N ALA A 312 4.50 16.20 -3.28
CA ALA A 312 5.24 14.94 -3.13
C ALA A 312 4.72 14.11 -1.95
N SER A 313 4.41 14.74 -0.81
CA SER A 313 3.79 14.07 0.32
C SER A 313 2.40 13.54 -0.02
N LEU A 314 1.56 14.32 -0.70
CA LEU A 314 0.22 13.89 -1.11
C LEU A 314 0.26 12.71 -2.09
N LEU A 315 1.20 12.75 -3.04
CA LEU A 315 1.43 11.65 -3.97
C LEU A 315 1.87 10.38 -3.22
N LEU A 316 2.85 10.50 -2.34
CA LEU A 316 3.33 9.37 -1.55
C LEU A 316 2.22 8.77 -0.67
N LEU A 317 1.39 9.63 -0.08
CA LEU A 317 0.23 9.20 0.71
C LEU A 317 -0.78 8.43 -0.14
N ALA A 318 -1.03 8.85 -1.38
CA ALA A 318 -1.90 8.12 -2.30
C ALA A 318 -1.29 6.76 -2.67
N GLN A 319 0.00 6.72 -3.01
CA GLN A 319 0.70 5.48 -3.36
C GLN A 319 0.76 4.48 -2.21
N LEU A 320 0.86 4.96 -0.96
CA LEU A 320 0.86 4.14 0.25
C LEU A 320 -0.54 3.78 0.76
N ARG A 321 -1.60 4.21 0.06
CA ARG A 321 -3.00 4.00 0.48
C ARG A 321 -3.32 4.59 1.85
N GLN A 322 -2.85 5.81 2.09
CA GLN A 322 -3.00 6.52 3.36
C GLN A 322 -3.55 7.95 3.18
N LEU A 323 -3.93 8.33 1.96
CA LEU A 323 -4.34 9.70 1.67
C LEU A 323 -5.73 10.03 2.24
N ASP A 324 -6.65 9.07 2.26
CA ASP A 324 -7.98 9.21 2.88
C ASP A 324 -7.90 9.34 4.41
N ASN A 325 -6.91 8.69 5.03
CA ASN A 325 -6.63 8.76 6.46
C ASN A 325 -6.18 10.18 6.91
N LEU A 326 -5.83 11.09 5.99
CA LEU A 326 -5.47 12.46 6.36
C LEU A 326 -6.60 13.16 7.12
N VAL A 327 -7.85 12.98 6.68
CA VAL A 327 -9.00 13.69 7.28
C VAL A 327 -9.29 13.18 8.70
N GLU A 328 -8.81 12.00 9.07
CA GLU A 328 -8.93 11.47 10.43
C GLU A 328 -8.02 12.21 11.42
N ASP A 329 -6.93 12.83 10.94
CA ASP A 329 -6.06 13.65 11.78
C ASP A 329 -6.75 14.99 12.09
N PRO A 330 -6.93 15.36 13.38
CA PRO A 330 -7.64 16.57 13.78
C PRO A 330 -7.10 17.86 13.15
N ARG A 331 -5.81 17.89 12.80
CA ARG A 331 -5.16 19.07 12.22
C ARG A 331 -5.61 19.29 10.78
N PHE A 332 -5.76 18.22 10.01
CA PHE A 332 -6.27 18.26 8.64
C PHE A 332 -7.81 18.39 8.63
N ALA A 333 -8.51 17.69 9.54
CA ALA A 333 -9.95 17.88 9.73
C ALA A 333 -10.30 19.34 9.99
N LYS A 334 -9.48 20.04 10.79
CA LYS A 334 -9.64 21.47 11.06
C LYS A 334 -9.58 22.32 9.79
N LEU A 335 -8.71 22.01 8.83
CA LEU A 335 -8.65 22.73 7.54
C LEU A 335 -9.98 22.63 6.79
N VAL A 336 -10.59 21.43 6.76
CA VAL A 336 -11.89 21.21 6.11
C VAL A 336 -13.01 21.92 6.88
N ILE A 337 -13.00 21.85 8.22
CA ILE A 337 -13.99 22.51 9.07
C ILE A 337 -13.95 24.03 8.90
N ASP A 338 -12.76 24.61 8.88
CA ASP A 338 -12.60 26.06 8.74
C ASP A 338 -13.08 26.54 7.36
N ASP A 339 -12.84 25.77 6.29
CA ASP A 339 -13.39 26.05 4.96
C ASP A 339 -14.93 25.88 4.90
N LEU A 340 -15.48 24.84 5.54
CA LEU A 340 -16.93 24.64 5.63
C LEU A 340 -17.63 25.80 6.34
N LYS A 341 -17.05 26.30 7.43
CA LYS A 341 -17.55 27.48 8.14
C LYS A 341 -17.49 28.73 7.28
N LYS A 342 -16.36 28.96 6.59
CA LYS A 342 -16.19 30.08 5.66
C LYS A 342 -17.24 30.06 4.55
N ALA A 343 -17.65 28.87 4.12
CA ALA A 343 -18.70 28.67 3.12
C ALA A 343 -20.13 28.66 3.67
N GLY A 344 -20.34 28.86 4.98
CA GLY A 344 -21.67 28.84 5.62
C GLY A 344 -22.35 27.46 5.61
N ARG A 345 -21.57 26.37 5.60
CA ARG A 345 -22.08 24.98 5.57
C ARG A 345 -21.90 24.26 6.91
N ASP A 346 -22.45 24.84 7.97
CA ASP A 346 -22.28 24.30 9.33
C ASP A 346 -22.89 22.90 9.51
N ASP A 347 -23.95 22.58 8.78
CA ASP A 347 -24.61 21.27 8.81
C ASP A 347 -23.67 20.12 8.40
N ASN A 348 -22.68 20.41 7.54
CA ASN A 348 -21.71 19.42 7.07
C ASN A 348 -20.59 19.15 8.11
N ILE A 349 -20.45 20.00 9.14
CA ILE A 349 -19.43 19.83 10.20
C ILE A 349 -19.77 18.65 11.11
N ALA A 350 -21.07 18.34 11.28
CA ALA A 350 -21.46 17.13 11.99
C ALA A 350 -21.00 15.88 11.23
N GLY A 351 -21.12 15.90 9.90
CA GLY A 351 -20.77 14.77 9.04
C GLY A 351 -19.29 14.41 9.06
N ILE A 352 -18.37 15.39 9.13
CA ILE A 352 -16.92 15.10 9.24
C ILE A 352 -16.57 14.45 10.57
N ARG A 353 -17.29 14.76 11.66
CA ARG A 353 -17.09 14.11 12.97
C ARG A 353 -17.60 12.67 12.98
N MET A 354 -18.65 12.39 12.21
CA MET A 354 -19.23 11.06 12.12
C MET A 354 -18.47 10.14 11.17
N ASN A 355 -17.97 10.67 10.05
CA ASN A 355 -17.24 9.89 9.05
C ASN A 355 -16.19 10.77 8.34
N PRO A 356 -15.01 10.99 8.96
CA PRO A 356 -13.96 11.83 8.38
C PRO A 356 -13.41 11.27 7.06
N GLY A 357 -13.32 9.95 6.92
CA GLY A 357 -12.82 9.28 5.70
C GLY A 357 -13.78 9.30 4.50
N ALA A 358 -14.90 10.02 4.59
CA ALA A 358 -15.83 10.10 3.48
C ALA A 358 -15.21 10.83 2.26
N PRO A 359 -15.38 10.32 1.03
CA PRO A 359 -14.74 10.85 -0.18
C PRO A 359 -14.91 12.37 -0.40
N GLN A 360 -16.05 12.94 0.00
CA GLN A 360 -16.32 14.37 -0.12
C GLN A 360 -15.42 15.23 0.78
N TYR A 361 -15.03 14.76 1.96
CA TYR A 361 -14.15 15.53 2.84
C TYR A 361 -12.70 15.46 2.37
N LEU A 362 -12.30 14.33 1.79
CA LEU A 362 -11.01 14.24 1.12
C LEU A 362 -10.94 15.19 -0.09
N ALA A 363 -11.98 15.24 -0.93
CA ALA A 363 -12.06 16.19 -2.05
C ALA A 363 -11.87 17.63 -1.57
N ARG A 364 -12.56 17.98 -0.48
CA ARG A 364 -12.52 19.32 0.09
C ARG A 364 -11.19 19.65 0.75
N LEU A 365 -10.57 18.69 1.44
CA LEU A 365 -9.22 18.83 1.96
C LEU A 365 -8.22 19.11 0.84
N LEU A 366 -8.29 18.34 -0.25
CA LEU A 366 -7.42 18.55 -1.41
C LEU A 366 -7.64 19.93 -2.03
N LYS A 367 -8.88 20.39 -2.15
CA LYS A 367 -9.17 21.75 -2.60
C LYS A 367 -8.50 22.81 -1.70
N VAL A 368 -8.69 22.72 -0.38
CA VAL A 368 -8.10 23.68 0.57
C VAL A 368 -6.57 23.66 0.49
N ILE A 369 -5.95 22.49 0.38
CA ILE A 369 -4.49 22.40 0.27
C ILE A 369 -4.02 22.99 -1.07
N LEU A 370 -4.56 22.54 -2.19
CA LEU A 370 -4.05 22.88 -3.52
C LEU A 370 -4.36 24.33 -3.90
N GLU A 371 -5.59 24.79 -3.68
CA GLU A 371 -6.01 26.15 -4.06
C GLU A 371 -5.66 27.16 -2.96
N ASP A 372 -6.12 26.94 -1.72
CA ASP A 372 -6.01 27.98 -0.69
C ASP A 372 -4.62 28.05 -0.04
N ARG A 373 -3.97 26.90 0.19
CA ARG A 373 -2.66 26.86 0.87
C ARG A 373 -1.49 27.01 -0.09
N LEU A 374 -1.52 26.31 -1.22
CA LEU A 374 -0.46 26.34 -2.21
C LEU A 374 -0.65 27.42 -3.29
N GLY A 375 -1.84 28.03 -3.38
CA GLY A 375 -2.12 29.08 -4.36
C GLY A 375 -2.14 28.58 -5.80
N LEU A 376 -2.34 27.28 -6.04
CA LEU A 376 -2.39 26.74 -7.39
C LEU A 376 -3.64 27.25 -8.12
N SER A 377 -3.54 27.37 -9.43
CA SER A 377 -4.72 27.65 -10.25
C SER A 377 -5.72 26.50 -10.09
N ARG A 378 -7.02 26.80 -10.23
CA ARG A 378 -8.07 25.78 -10.18
C ARG A 378 -7.84 24.66 -11.20
N GLU A 379 -7.34 25.00 -12.39
CA GLU A 379 -7.04 24.03 -13.44
C GLU A 379 -5.92 23.08 -12.99
N ASP A 380 -4.83 23.63 -12.43
CA ASP A 380 -3.71 22.85 -11.90
C ASP A 380 -4.10 21.98 -10.70
N ALA A 381 -4.91 22.53 -9.80
CA ALA A 381 -5.43 21.81 -8.64
C ALA A 381 -6.30 20.62 -9.07
N LEU A 382 -7.19 20.81 -10.05
CA LEU A 382 -7.99 19.72 -10.63
C LEU A 382 -7.14 18.71 -11.38
N ALA A 383 -6.13 19.16 -12.14
CA ALA A 383 -5.23 18.29 -12.88
C ALA A 383 -4.42 17.39 -11.94
N PHE A 384 -3.82 17.96 -10.89
CA PHE A 384 -3.08 17.19 -9.89
C PHE A 384 -4.01 16.31 -9.07
N GLY A 385 -5.14 16.86 -8.62
CA GLY A 385 -6.15 16.11 -7.90
C GLY A 385 -6.63 14.89 -8.70
N SER A 386 -6.97 15.05 -9.98
CA SER A 386 -7.43 13.95 -10.83
C SER A 386 -6.40 12.81 -10.88
N ARG A 387 -5.10 13.12 -10.85
CA ARG A 387 -4.04 12.10 -10.76
C ARG A 387 -4.11 11.32 -9.45
N LEU A 388 -4.22 12.01 -8.31
CA LEU A 388 -4.41 11.35 -7.02
C LEU A 388 -5.66 10.48 -7.02
N SER A 389 -6.76 10.96 -7.60
CA SER A 389 -8.00 10.19 -7.71
C SER A 389 -7.83 8.94 -8.56
N LYS A 390 -7.08 8.98 -9.66
CA LYS A 390 -6.78 7.77 -10.46
C LYS A 390 -6.01 6.73 -9.65
N ILE A 391 -5.08 7.15 -8.80
CA ILE A 391 -4.35 6.27 -7.87
C ILE A 391 -5.33 5.66 -6.87
N LEU A 392 -6.18 6.49 -6.25
CA LEU A 392 -7.16 6.04 -5.25
C LEU A 392 -8.26 5.15 -5.83
N VAL A 393 -8.67 5.32 -7.09
CA VAL A 393 -9.70 4.48 -7.72
C VAL A 393 -9.31 3.00 -7.73
N MET A 394 -8.01 2.68 -7.68
CA MET A 394 -7.52 1.32 -7.53
C MET A 394 -7.90 0.69 -6.17
N GLU A 395 -8.26 1.51 -5.16
CA GLU A 395 -8.70 1.07 -3.82
C GLU A 395 -10.20 0.88 -3.70
N GLY A 396 -11.00 1.48 -4.59
CA GLY A 396 -12.45 1.35 -4.56
C GLY A 396 -13.21 2.38 -5.39
N GLU A 397 -14.37 1.95 -5.91
CA GLU A 397 -15.21 2.75 -6.80
C GLU A 397 -15.68 4.08 -6.19
N LYS A 398 -15.75 4.16 -4.86
CA LYS A 398 -16.15 5.38 -4.11
C LYS A 398 -15.29 6.60 -4.48
N TYR A 399 -14.08 6.39 -4.99
CA TYR A 399 -13.14 7.44 -5.33
C TYR A 399 -13.24 7.95 -6.78
N GLN A 400 -14.02 7.31 -7.66
CA GLN A 400 -14.18 7.71 -9.07
C GLN A 400 -14.77 9.10 -9.28
N THR A 401 -15.37 9.67 -8.24
CA THR A 401 -16.13 10.93 -8.35
C THR A 401 -15.57 12.06 -7.48
N ILE A 402 -14.51 11.83 -6.70
CA ILE A 402 -13.94 12.84 -5.79
C ILE A 402 -13.56 14.10 -6.57
N ILE A 403 -12.94 13.93 -7.76
CA ILE A 403 -12.32 15.04 -8.49
C ILE A 403 -13.02 15.22 -9.83
N LYS A 404 -14.33 15.46 -9.73
CA LYS A 404 -15.14 16.02 -10.81
C LYS A 404 -15.46 17.46 -10.47
N ASN A 405 -15.47 18.33 -11.48
CA ASN A 405 -15.69 19.78 -11.31
C ASN A 405 -16.99 20.10 -10.53
N SER A 406 -17.99 19.22 -10.62
CA SER A 406 -19.26 19.31 -9.87
C SER A 406 -19.14 19.03 -8.37
N LYS A 407 -18.18 18.22 -7.92
CA LYS A 407 -17.96 17.90 -6.49
C LYS A 407 -16.82 18.70 -5.86
N TRP A 408 -15.91 19.25 -6.66
CA TRP A 408 -14.85 20.16 -6.21
C TRP A 408 -15.40 21.49 -5.66
N ASN A 409 -16.64 21.84 -6.02
CA ASN A 409 -17.35 23.04 -5.55
C ASN A 409 -18.28 22.79 -4.33
N VAL A 410 -18.50 21.54 -3.91
CA VAL A 410 -19.55 21.22 -2.92
C VAL A 410 -19.10 21.55 -1.50
#